data_AF-A0A9P8VY35-F1
#
_entry.id   AF-A0A9P8VY35-F1
#
_cell.length_a   1.000
_cell.length_b   1.000
_cell.length_c   1.000
_cell.angle_alpha   90.00
_cell.angle_beta   90.00
_cell.angle_gamma   90.00
#
_symmetry.space_group_name_H-M   'P 1'
#
loop_
_entity.id
_entity.type
_entity.pdbx_description
1 polymer ?
#
loop_
_entity_poly.entity_id
_entity_poly.type
_entity_poly.pdbx_seq_one_letter_code
_entity_poly.pdbx_strand_id
1 'polypeptide(L)' 'DIPLSTIKTTCRREAKRGSENQSLPRSGAPRKLSEEQRDQIYDTVTSNPHITQRDLLESVDNAVKVRSL' A
#
# COMPACT_ATOMS: atom_id res chain seq x y z
N ASP A 1 0.00 31.26 15.85
CA ASP A 1 1.21 30.55 16.28
C ASP A 1 1.20 29.08 15.90
N ILE A 2 2.38 28.52 15.62
CA ILE A 2 2.59 27.09 15.34
C ILE A 2 2.89 26.38 16.68
N PRO A 3 2.18 25.31 17.04
CA PRO A 3 2.45 24.58 18.29
C PRO A 3 3.86 23.97 18.32
N LEU A 4 4.51 23.98 19.49
CA LEU A 4 5.81 23.34 19.71
C LEU A 4 5.80 21.84 19.37
N SER A 5 4.66 21.16 19.60
CA SER A 5 4.45 19.77 19.21
C SER A 5 4.59 19.57 17.71
N THR A 6 3.97 20.44 16.90
CA THR A 6 4.06 20.41 15.44
C THR A 6 5.50 20.56 14.97
N ILE A 7 6.23 21.57 15.48
CA ILE A 7 7.64 21.80 15.14
C ILE A 7 8.48 20.54 15.41
N LYS A 8 8.35 19.95 16.61
CA LYS A 8 9.05 18.71 16.99
C LYS A 8 8.71 17.54 16.06
N THR A 9 7.44 17.37 15.71
CA THR A 9 7.02 16.27 14.82
C THR A 9 7.55 16.44 13.40
N THR A 10 7.60 17.66 12.88
CA THR A 10 8.14 17.97 11.55
C THR A 10 9.62 17.64 11.47
N CYS A 11 10.44 18.13 12.42
CA CYS A 11 11.88 17.83 12.44
C CYS A 11 12.15 16.31 12.53
N ARG A 12 11.40 15.57 13.36
CA ARG A 12 11.53 14.11 13.49
C ARG A 12 11.14 13.36 12.22
N ARG A 13 10.11 13.82 11.51
CA ARG A 13 9.68 13.19 10.24
C ARG A 13 10.67 13.47 9.13
N GLU A 14 11.21 14.69 9.07
CA GLU A 14 12.20 15.06 8.07
C GLU A 14 13.50 14.27 8.24
N ALA A 15 13.99 14.13 9.47
CA ALA A 15 15.15 13.30 9.76
C ALA A 15 15.01 11.84 9.30
N LYS A 16 13.78 11.31 9.21
CA LYS A 16 13.51 9.95 8.73
C LYS A 16 13.50 9.81 7.21
N ARG A 17 13.40 10.91 6.45
CA ARG A 17 13.35 10.87 4.97
C ARG A 17 14.72 10.71 4.30
N GLY A 18 15.80 10.79 5.09
CA GLY A 18 17.17 10.63 4.60
C GLY A 18 17.64 11.80 3.71
N SER A 19 18.83 11.66 3.14
CA SER A 19 19.48 12.68 2.29
C SER A 19 18.78 12.91 0.95
N GLU A 20 18.01 11.92 0.47
CA GLU A 20 17.30 11.97 -0.82
C GLU A 20 15.84 12.43 -0.68
N ASN A 21 15.41 12.83 0.52
CA ASN A 21 14.04 13.26 0.82
C ASN A 21 12.98 12.25 0.34
N GLN A 22 13.20 10.96 0.64
CA GLN A 22 12.32 9.90 0.19
C GLN A 22 10.94 10.01 0.85
N SER A 23 9.89 9.78 0.07
CA SER A 23 8.52 9.75 0.58
C SER A 23 8.31 8.50 1.42
N LEU A 24 8.02 8.68 2.71
CA LEU A 24 7.70 7.57 3.61
C LEU A 24 6.23 7.15 3.48
N PRO A 25 5.93 5.84 3.44
CA PRO A 25 4.56 5.36 3.44
C PRO A 25 3.85 5.82 4.73
N ARG A 26 2.58 6.18 4.60
CA ARG A 26 1.76 6.52 5.78
C ARG A 26 1.64 5.28 6.66
N SER A 27 1.82 5.46 7.96
CA SER A 27 1.52 4.42 8.94
C SER A 27 0.03 4.13 8.92
N GLY A 28 -0.34 2.97 8.42
CA GLY A 28 -1.70 2.43 8.42
C GLY A 28 -1.64 0.91 8.63
N ALA A 29 -2.80 0.26 8.69
CA ALA A 29 -2.86 -1.19 8.73
C ALA A 29 -2.13 -1.79 7.51
N PRO A 30 -1.44 -2.93 7.66
CA PRO A 30 -0.82 -3.60 6.52
C PRO A 30 -1.87 -3.92 5.47
N ARG A 31 -1.49 -3.79 4.20
CA ARG A 31 -2.37 -4.15 3.10
C ARG A 31 -2.59 -5.67 3.11
N LYS A 32 -3.77 -6.11 2.67
CA LYS A 32 -4.09 -7.54 2.54
C LYS A 32 -3.39 -8.22 1.35
N LEU A 33 -2.95 -7.43 0.37
CA LEU A 33 -2.25 -7.90 -0.82
C LEU A 33 -0.78 -7.51 -0.74
N SER A 34 0.09 -8.43 -1.16
CA SER A 34 1.50 -8.13 -1.39
C SER A 34 1.67 -7.23 -2.63
N GLU A 35 2.88 -6.71 -2.84
CA GLU A 35 3.13 -5.85 -4.01
C GLU A 35 3.02 -6.65 -5.31
N GLU A 36 3.57 -7.86 -5.31
CA GLU A 36 3.58 -8.79 -6.43
C GLU A 36 2.16 -9.21 -6.84
N GLN A 37 1.28 -9.44 -5.85
CA GLN A 37 -0.13 -9.75 -6.12
C GLN A 37 -0.87 -8.58 -6.77
N ARG A 38 -0.51 -7.33 -6.46
CA ARG A 38 -1.11 -6.18 -7.15
C ARG A 38 -0.63 -6.11 -8.59
N ASP A 39 0.68 -6.28 -8.80
CA ASP A 39 1.27 -6.22 -10.14
C ASP A 39 0.65 -7.29 -11.04
N GLN A 40 0.47 -8.51 -10.51
CA GLN A 40 -0.26 -9.57 -11.20
C GLN A 40 -1.70 -9.16 -11.54
N ILE A 41 -2.45 -8.53 -10.62
CA ILE A 41 -3.81 -8.04 -10.91
C ILE A 41 -3.78 -6.99 -12.03
N TYR A 42 -2.83 -6.05 -11.98
CA TYR A 42 -2.68 -5.01 -13.00
C TYR A 42 -2.38 -5.60 -14.38
N ASP A 43 -1.45 -6.55 -14.46
CA ASP A 43 -1.10 -7.22 -15.71
C ASP A 43 -2.27 -8.00 -16.28
N THR A 44 -3.04 -8.66 -15.41
CA THR A 44 -4.20 -9.46 -15.80
C THR A 44 -5.33 -8.59 -16.35
N VAL A 45 -5.64 -7.47 -15.68
CA VAL A 45 -6.66 -6.50 -16.14
C VAL A 45 -6.23 -5.83 -17.44
N THR A 46 -4.94 -5.52 -17.58
CA THR A 46 -4.40 -4.90 -18.80
C THR A 46 -4.45 -5.87 -19.98
N SER A 47 -4.18 -7.15 -19.75
CA SER A 47 -4.17 -8.19 -20.78
C SER A 47 -5.57 -8.66 -21.17
N ASN A 48 -6.52 -8.70 -20.22
CA ASN A 48 -7.91 -9.06 -20.46
C ASN A 48 -8.86 -8.07 -19.73
N PRO A 49 -9.28 -6.99 -20.40
CA PRO A 49 -10.16 -5.98 -19.80
C PRO A 49 -11.56 -6.48 -19.39
N HIS A 50 -11.98 -7.65 -19.88
CA HIS A 50 -13.29 -8.25 -19.57
C HIS A 50 -13.23 -9.28 -18.44
N ILE A 51 -12.07 -9.42 -17.78
CA ILE A 51 -11.93 -10.35 -16.67
C ILE A 51 -12.89 -10.01 -15.52
N THR A 52 -13.48 -11.05 -14.91
CA THR A 52 -14.42 -10.84 -13.82
C THR A 52 -13.70 -10.68 -12.49
N GLN A 53 -14.38 -10.06 -11.53
CA GLN A 53 -13.86 -9.96 -10.17
C GLN A 53 -13.59 -11.33 -9.52
N ARG A 54 -14.37 -12.36 -9.87
CA ARG A 54 -14.14 -13.72 -9.34
C ARG A 54 -12.81 -14.28 -9.82
N ASP A 55 -12.51 -14.12 -11.10
CA ASP A 55 -11.28 -14.62 -11.70
C ASP A 55 -10.06 -13.88 -11.14
N LEU A 56 -10.17 -12.56 -10.92
CA LEU A 56 -9.14 -11.76 -10.26
C LEU A 56 -8.91 -12.14 -8.80
N LEU A 57 -9.93 -12.62 -8.10
CA LEU A 57 -9.77 -13.12 -6.73
C LEU A 57 -9.11 -14.49 -6.71
N GLU A 58 -9.44 -15.34 -7.67
CA GLU A 58 -8.82 -16.66 -7.83
C GLU A 58 -7.34 -16.56 -8.20
N SER A 59 -6.97 -15.59 -9.04
CA SER A 59 -5.57 -15.38 -9.44
C SER A 59 -4.63 -15.02 -8.28
N VAL A 60 -5.17 -14.43 -7.20
CA VAL A 60 -4.43 -14.09 -5.97
C VAL A 60 -4.82 -14.98 -4.78
N ASP A 61 -5.28 -16.20 -5.04
CA ASP A 61 -5.66 -17.22 -4.04
C ASP A 61 -6.62 -16.70 -2.95
N ASN A 62 -7.55 -15.83 -3.36
CA ASN A 62 -8.54 -15.21 -2.48
C ASN A 62 -7.93 -14.55 -1.22
N ALA A 63 -6.66 -14.11 -1.27
CA ALA A 63 -5.91 -13.58 -0.12
C ALA A 63 -6.67 -12.47 0.63
N VAL A 64 -7.48 -11.67 -0.08
CA VAL A 64 -8.30 -10.58 0.49
C VAL A 64 -9.47 -11.09 1.33
N LYS A 65 -10.01 -12.27 1.01
CA LYS A 65 -11.21 -12.87 1.65
C LYS A 65 -10.88 -13.73 2.86
N VAL A 66 -9.60 -14.08 3.08
CA VAL A 66 -9.17 -14.77 4.29
C VAL A 66 -9.53 -13.90 5.50
N ARG A 67 -10.37 -14.43 6.39
CA ARG A 67 -10.60 -13.81 7.69
C ARG A 67 -9.48 -14.26 8.60
N SER A 68 -8.71 -13.31 9.12
CA SER A 68 -7.83 -13.54 10.24
C SER A 68 -8.69 -13.98 11.43
N LEU A 69 -8.46 -15.20 11.96
CA LEU A 69 -9.07 -15.69 13.19
C LEU A 69 -8.45 -15.01 14.41
#